data_AF-A0A832HB58-F1
#
_entry.id   AF-A0A832HB58-F1
#
_cell.length_a   1.000
_cell.length_b   1.000
_cell.length_c   1.000
_cell.angle_alpha   90.00
_cell.angle_beta   90.00
_cell.angle_gamma   90.00
#
_symmetry.space_group_name_H-M   'P 1'
#
loop_
_entity.id
_entity.type
_entity.pdbx_description
1 polymer ?
#
loop_
_entity_poly.entity_id
_entity_poly.type
_entity_poly.pdbx_seq_one_letter_code
_entity_poly.pdbx_strand_id
1 'polypeptide(L)'
;MAIPHFAFRIPHYLQTPPPTGLAKPPIYAHHLAASSRHGLHSFSSAPCRVQINAKSQHNRSTLGFANMVFFAHSTNSSESAWEPLFTGNGEGHLEKVASLASGFASSMYPEGTTSSRIAASWGRLAGLWHDLGKFSEEFQLRLRENSLRVDHSSAGAKLAAGQHPYGPLLAYLIAGHHAGLADGHTLFHERLKRSLPAWETNARAHLSLEGEKLPPPPVSRQIDMAALAFTSRMLFSCLVDADYLATESFMQPLEEARRPRWPLGALTHMQEALARHYLLSFVQEVNVGTNPAARAGHEDTTDQASGKDGKAAAGRLS
;
A
#
# COMPACT_ATOMS: atom_id res chain seq x y z
N MET A 1 39.42 -11.58 -6.42
CA MET A 1 38.23 -12.42 -6.65
C MET A 1 37.15 -11.52 -7.23
N ALA A 2 36.92 -11.59 -8.54
CA ALA A 2 36.03 -10.67 -9.26
C ALA A 2 34.60 -11.23 -9.31
N ILE A 3 33.62 -10.39 -9.03
CA ILE A 3 32.18 -10.69 -9.08
C ILE A 3 31.72 -10.49 -10.54
N PRO A 4 30.99 -11.42 -11.17
CA PRO A 4 30.51 -11.22 -12.53
C PRO A 4 29.32 -10.25 -12.55
N HIS A 5 29.38 -9.25 -13.44
CA HIS A 5 28.26 -8.39 -13.78
C HIS A 5 27.23 -9.18 -14.61
N PHE A 6 26.04 -9.40 -14.05
CA PHE A 6 24.88 -9.82 -14.83
C PHE A 6 24.11 -8.57 -15.30
N ALA A 7 24.23 -8.26 -16.59
CA ALA A 7 23.39 -7.27 -17.25
C ALA A 7 22.01 -7.90 -17.54
N PHE A 8 20.96 -7.43 -16.87
CA PHE A 8 19.58 -7.78 -17.19
C PHE A 8 19.18 -7.07 -18.50
N ARG A 9 19.00 -7.84 -19.58
CA ARG A 9 18.47 -7.33 -20.84
C ARG A 9 16.94 -7.35 -20.76
N ILE A 10 16.31 -6.17 -20.75
CA ILE A 10 14.85 -6.01 -20.77
C ILE A 10 14.31 -6.49 -22.13
N PRO A 11 13.29 -7.36 -22.19
CA PRO A 11 12.67 -7.78 -23.45
C PRO A 11 12.04 -6.60 -24.21
N HIS A 12 12.24 -6.55 -25.53
CA HIS A 12 11.86 -5.43 -26.42
C HIS A 12 10.35 -5.06 -26.41
N TYR A 13 9.46 -5.93 -25.93
CA TYR A 13 8.01 -5.65 -25.95
C TYR A 13 7.57 -4.61 -24.89
N LEU A 14 8.37 -4.39 -23.84
CA LEU A 14 8.12 -3.37 -22.81
C LEU A 14 8.51 -1.94 -23.26
N GLN A 15 8.99 -1.76 -24.50
CA GLN A 15 9.37 -0.46 -25.07
C GLN A 15 8.30 0.15 -26.00
N THR A 16 7.12 -0.46 -26.11
CA THR A 16 6.05 0.09 -26.95
C THR A 16 5.11 0.96 -26.11
N PRO A 17 4.87 2.23 -26.49
CA PRO A 17 3.87 3.06 -25.81
C PRO A 17 2.47 2.49 -26.06
N PRO A 18 1.54 2.58 -25.09
CA PRO A 18 0.17 2.09 -25.27
C PRO A 18 -0.57 2.87 -26.36
N PRO A 19 -1.51 2.24 -27.08
CA PRO A 19 -2.30 2.89 -28.11
C PRO A 19 -3.08 4.07 -27.52
N THR A 20 -2.95 5.24 -28.15
CA THR A 20 -3.69 6.45 -27.85
C THR A 20 -5.17 6.25 -28.17
N GLY A 21 -6.01 6.03 -27.15
CA GLY A 21 -7.44 5.85 -27.38
C GLY A 21 -8.33 5.58 -26.17
N LEU A 22 -7.85 5.73 -24.94
CA LEU A 22 -8.69 5.60 -23.74
C LEU A 22 -8.69 6.90 -22.95
N ALA A 23 -9.89 7.44 -22.75
CA ALA A 23 -10.15 8.67 -22.02
C ALA A 23 -9.56 8.59 -20.61
N LYS A 24 -8.80 9.62 -20.23
CA LYS A 24 -8.31 9.79 -18.85
C LYS A 24 -9.52 9.97 -17.91
N PRO A 25 -9.57 9.31 -16.74
CA PRO A 25 -10.56 9.64 -15.72
C PRO A 25 -10.33 11.08 -15.21
N PRO A 26 -11.38 11.80 -14.78
CA PRO A 26 -11.27 13.20 -14.41
C PRO A 26 -10.40 13.34 -13.17
N ILE A 27 -9.26 14.02 -13.35
CA ILE A 27 -8.48 14.58 -12.25
C ILE A 27 -9.31 15.76 -11.72
N TYR A 28 -9.77 15.68 -10.48
CA TYR A 28 -10.38 16.82 -9.80
C TYR A 28 -9.31 17.92 -9.63
N ALA A 29 -9.33 18.87 -10.56
CA ALA A 29 -8.54 20.09 -10.48
C ALA A 29 -9.19 21.02 -9.45
N HIS A 30 -8.47 21.28 -8.35
CA HIS A 30 -8.78 22.41 -7.48
C HIS A 30 -8.63 23.71 -8.29
N HIS A 31 -9.70 24.49 -8.35
CA HIS A 31 -9.76 25.80 -8.98
C HIS A 31 -8.70 26.75 -8.39
N LEU A 32 -7.69 27.11 -9.20
CA LEU A 32 -6.92 28.33 -9.02
C LEU A 32 -7.57 29.42 -9.87
N ALA A 33 -8.30 30.32 -9.21
CA ALA A 33 -8.69 31.60 -9.80
C ALA A 33 -7.57 32.61 -9.52
N ALA A 34 -6.84 33.02 -10.56
CA ALA A 34 -5.93 34.16 -10.50
C ALA A 34 -6.44 35.24 -11.47
N SER A 35 -7.04 36.28 -10.89
CA SER A 35 -7.35 37.52 -11.60
C SER A 35 -6.08 38.35 -11.78
N SER A 36 -5.85 38.79 -13.01
CA SER A 36 -4.90 39.84 -13.36
C SER A 36 -5.24 41.16 -12.65
N ARG A 37 -4.23 41.87 -12.13
CA ARG A 37 -4.02 43.32 -12.36
C ARG A 37 -2.64 43.76 -11.88
N HIS A 38 -2.02 44.59 -12.72
CA HIS A 38 -0.76 45.31 -12.52
C HIS A 38 -0.77 46.28 -11.34
N GLY A 39 0.41 46.57 -10.80
CA GLY A 39 0.65 47.71 -9.92
C GLY A 39 2.02 47.66 -9.22
N LEU A 40 3.06 48.07 -9.93
CA LEU A 40 4.36 48.43 -9.36
C LEU A 40 4.19 49.56 -8.35
N HIS A 41 4.61 49.39 -7.09
CA HIS A 41 5.16 50.49 -6.28
C HIS A 41 6.09 49.94 -5.19
N SER A 42 7.35 50.36 -5.28
CA SER A 42 8.40 50.25 -4.27
C SER A 42 8.03 51.04 -3.02
N PHE A 43 8.13 50.45 -1.83
CA PHE A 43 8.44 51.19 -0.60
C PHE A 43 9.26 50.36 0.39
N SER A 44 10.37 50.97 0.79
CA SER A 44 11.30 50.59 1.85
C SER A 44 10.70 50.92 3.23
N SER A 45 10.85 50.03 4.23
CA SER A 45 11.45 50.34 5.55
C SER A 45 11.16 49.28 6.64
N ALA A 46 12.25 48.85 7.28
CA ALA A 46 12.44 48.39 8.67
C ALA A 46 11.68 47.15 9.25
N PRO A 47 12.37 46.30 10.05
CA PRO A 47 11.80 45.08 10.61
C PRO A 47 10.98 45.36 11.89
N CYS A 48 9.72 44.95 11.89
CA CYS A 48 8.87 44.92 13.08
C CYS A 48 9.25 43.70 13.95
N ARG A 49 9.95 43.96 15.05
CA ARG A 49 10.31 42.99 16.08
C ARG A 49 9.08 42.73 16.95
N VAL A 50 8.28 41.71 16.60
CA VAL A 50 7.20 41.23 17.48
C VAL A 50 7.84 40.50 18.65
N GLN A 51 7.86 41.15 19.81
CA GLN A 51 8.18 40.52 21.09
C GLN A 51 7.06 39.53 21.42
N ILE A 52 7.37 38.23 21.32
CA ILE A 52 6.51 37.18 21.87
C ILE A 52 6.66 37.25 23.39
N ASN A 53 5.67 37.85 24.05
CA ASN A 53 5.65 37.98 25.49
C ASN A 53 5.29 36.62 26.09
N ALA A 54 6.32 35.84 26.45
CA ALA A 54 6.19 34.60 27.18
C ALA A 54 5.77 34.90 28.63
N LYS A 55 4.46 34.94 28.91
CA LYS A 55 3.87 34.86 30.25
C LYS A 55 2.36 34.65 30.15
N SER A 56 1.97 33.40 29.98
CA SER A 56 0.63 32.90 30.31
C SER A 56 0.69 31.37 30.42
N GLN A 57 1.54 30.87 31.32
CA GLN A 57 1.31 29.55 31.88
C GLN A 57 0.11 29.68 32.81
N HIS A 58 -1.09 29.49 32.24
CA HIS A 58 -2.30 29.25 33.02
C HIS A 58 -2.59 27.76 32.96
N ASN A 59 -2.38 27.17 34.13
CA ASN A 59 -2.93 25.95 34.69
C ASN A 59 -4.25 25.53 34.01
N ARG A 60 -4.19 24.81 32.88
CA ARG A 60 -5.34 24.06 32.36
C ARG A 60 -5.44 22.80 33.20
N SER A 61 -6.46 22.79 34.06
CA SER A 61 -6.92 21.62 34.81
C SER A 61 -6.92 20.38 33.93
N THR A 62 -6.26 19.32 34.40
CA THR A 62 -6.22 17.97 33.79
C THR A 62 -7.59 17.35 33.52
N LEU A 63 -8.66 17.91 34.09
CA LEU A 63 -10.06 17.54 33.85
C LEU A 63 -10.63 18.00 32.48
N GLY A 64 -9.94 18.88 31.75
CA GLY A 64 -10.43 19.41 30.47
C GLY A 64 -10.07 18.60 29.21
N PHE A 65 -9.12 17.67 29.29
CA PHE A 65 -8.63 16.94 28.12
C PHE A 65 -9.52 15.75 27.70
N ALA A 66 -10.24 15.13 28.63
CA ALA A 66 -11.05 13.95 28.36
C ALA A 66 -12.32 14.21 27.53
N ASN A 67 -12.74 15.48 27.39
CA ASN A 67 -13.98 15.85 26.69
C ASN A 67 -13.77 16.49 25.30
N MET A 68 -12.53 16.63 24.85
CA MET A 68 -12.26 17.24 23.55
C MET A 68 -12.42 16.19 22.45
N VAL A 69 -13.37 16.42 21.54
CA VAL A 69 -13.55 15.60 20.33
C VAL A 69 -12.49 16.00 19.31
N PHE A 70 -11.79 15.01 18.78
CA PHE A 70 -10.86 15.17 17.66
C PHE A 70 -11.53 14.66 16.40
N PHE A 71 -11.30 15.33 15.27
CA PHE A 71 -11.90 14.98 14.00
C PHE A 71 -10.85 14.47 13.01
N ALA A 72 -11.22 13.49 12.20
CA ALA A 72 -10.42 13.00 11.09
C ALA A 72 -10.63 13.85 9.83
N HIS A 73 -11.89 14.21 9.57
CA HIS A 73 -12.35 14.88 8.37
C HIS A 73 -13.38 15.95 8.71
N SER A 74 -13.33 17.06 7.99
CA SER A 74 -14.35 18.11 8.05
C SER A 74 -15.25 18.08 6.82
N THR A 75 -16.47 18.55 7.00
CA THR A 75 -17.39 18.89 5.90
C THR A 75 -17.56 20.39 5.82
N ASN A 76 -18.22 20.90 4.78
CA ASN A 76 -18.57 22.33 4.70
C ASN A 76 -19.67 22.75 5.70
N SER A 77 -20.13 21.82 6.55
CA SER A 77 -21.11 22.05 7.61
C SER A 77 -20.41 22.31 8.96
N SER A 78 -21.19 22.48 10.03
CA SER A 78 -20.67 22.63 11.40
C SER A 78 -19.91 21.39 11.88
N GLU A 79 -19.08 21.54 12.92
CA GLU A 79 -18.29 20.45 13.54
C GLU A 79 -19.14 19.26 14.00
N SER A 80 -20.43 19.46 14.27
CA SER A 80 -21.37 18.38 14.58
C SER A 80 -21.57 17.37 13.44
N ALA A 81 -21.20 17.74 12.21
CA ALA A 81 -21.26 16.89 11.02
C ALA A 81 -19.86 16.46 10.54
N TRP A 82 -18.81 16.68 11.34
CA TRP A 82 -17.46 16.24 11.04
C TRP A 82 -17.23 14.81 11.51
N GLU A 83 -16.29 14.11 10.88
CA GLU A 83 -16.00 12.72 11.23
C GLU A 83 -15.14 12.67 12.50
N PRO A 84 -15.61 12.06 13.61
CA PRO A 84 -14.77 11.87 14.77
C PRO A 84 -13.56 10.97 14.44
N LEU A 85 -12.39 11.32 14.96
CA LEU A 85 -11.17 10.55 14.77
C LEU A 85 -11.25 9.20 15.50
N PHE A 86 -11.70 9.22 16.75
CA PHE A 86 -11.87 8.05 17.61
C PHE A 86 -13.04 8.29 18.56
N THR A 87 -13.84 7.26 18.79
CA THR A 87 -15.08 7.30 19.60
C THR A 87 -15.10 6.24 20.69
N GLY A 88 -14.39 5.13 20.50
CA GLY A 88 -14.39 3.98 21.41
C GLY A 88 -15.60 3.04 21.24
N ASN A 89 -16.54 3.37 20.35
CA ASN A 89 -17.72 2.55 20.05
C ASN A 89 -17.70 1.97 18.62
N GLY A 90 -16.61 2.17 17.88
CA GLY A 90 -16.45 1.69 16.50
C GLY A 90 -16.87 2.69 15.41
N GLU A 91 -17.35 3.88 15.75
CA GLU A 91 -17.84 4.86 14.77
C GLU A 91 -16.79 5.88 14.33
N GLY A 92 -15.66 5.96 15.03
CA GLY A 92 -14.54 6.82 14.70
C GLY A 92 -13.77 6.35 13.48
N HIS A 93 -13.14 7.29 12.78
CA HIS A 93 -12.37 7.02 11.58
C HIS A 93 -11.29 5.95 11.79
N LEU A 94 -10.46 6.08 12.85
CA LEU A 94 -9.40 5.10 13.15
C LEU A 94 -9.96 3.68 13.36
N GLU A 95 -11.13 3.57 13.97
CA GLU A 95 -11.79 2.29 14.27
C GLU A 95 -12.34 1.64 13.00
N LYS A 96 -12.96 2.42 12.12
CA LYS A 96 -13.42 1.97 10.80
C LYS A 96 -12.26 1.48 9.93
N VAL A 97 -11.19 2.28 9.83
CA VAL A 97 -10.00 1.92 9.06
C VAL A 97 -9.36 0.66 9.64
N ALA A 98 -9.24 0.56 10.97
CA ALA A 98 -8.73 -0.63 11.62
C ALA A 98 -9.56 -1.88 11.34
N SER A 99 -10.90 -1.77 11.37
CA SER A 99 -11.82 -2.87 11.07
C SER A 99 -11.67 -3.35 9.62
N LEU A 100 -11.71 -2.43 8.65
CA LEU A 100 -11.57 -2.73 7.23
C LEU A 100 -10.18 -3.32 6.91
N ALA A 101 -9.11 -2.67 7.36
CA ALA A 101 -7.74 -3.14 7.13
C ALA A 101 -7.49 -4.52 7.75
N SER A 102 -8.06 -4.79 8.94
CA SER A 102 -8.01 -6.10 9.57
C SER A 102 -8.73 -7.17 8.74
N GLY A 103 -9.93 -6.85 8.21
CA GLY A 103 -10.70 -7.73 7.33
C GLY A 103 -9.99 -8.04 6.01
N PHE A 104 -9.42 -7.02 5.36
CA PHE A 104 -8.65 -7.21 4.13
C PHE A 104 -7.41 -8.05 4.37
N ALA A 105 -6.65 -7.75 5.43
CA ALA A 105 -5.42 -8.48 5.74
C ALA A 105 -5.69 -9.94 6.11
N SER A 106 -6.76 -10.22 6.88
CA SER A 106 -7.12 -11.59 7.25
C SER A 106 -7.54 -12.44 6.04
N SER A 107 -8.20 -11.82 5.06
CA SER A 107 -8.69 -12.45 3.82
C SER A 107 -7.56 -12.86 2.85
N MET A 108 -6.33 -12.39 3.08
CA MET A 108 -5.16 -12.83 2.31
C MET A 108 -4.73 -14.28 2.63
N TYR A 109 -5.27 -14.86 3.70
CA TYR A 109 -4.93 -16.19 4.19
C TYR A 109 -6.18 -17.05 4.35
N PRO A 110 -6.07 -18.39 4.33
CA PRO A 110 -7.22 -19.25 4.56
C PRO A 110 -7.88 -18.96 5.92
N GLU A 111 -9.22 -18.95 5.91
CA GLU A 111 -10.03 -18.64 7.08
C GLU A 111 -9.68 -19.57 8.27
N GLY A 112 -9.69 -19.01 9.48
CA GLY A 112 -9.41 -19.75 10.72
C GLY A 112 -7.92 -20.07 10.98
N THR A 113 -7.02 -19.78 10.04
CA THR A 113 -5.58 -20.04 10.23
C THR A 113 -4.91 -19.05 11.18
N THR A 114 -3.77 -19.46 11.76
CA THR A 114 -2.93 -18.56 12.56
C THR A 114 -2.43 -17.37 11.74
N SER A 115 -2.05 -17.57 10.48
CA SER A 115 -1.60 -16.48 9.59
C SER A 115 -2.72 -15.46 9.34
N SER A 116 -3.96 -15.91 9.16
CA SER A 116 -5.11 -15.01 9.02
C SER A 116 -5.30 -14.13 10.27
N ARG A 117 -5.23 -14.70 11.48
CA ARG A 117 -5.31 -13.93 12.74
C ARG A 117 -4.15 -12.95 12.91
N ILE A 118 -2.93 -13.37 12.57
CA ILE A 118 -1.75 -12.49 12.62
C ILE A 118 -1.93 -11.32 11.65
N ALA A 119 -2.31 -11.59 10.40
CA ALA A 119 -2.55 -10.55 9.41
C ALA A 119 -3.66 -9.59 9.84
N ALA A 120 -4.73 -10.10 10.45
CA ALA A 120 -5.79 -9.30 11.05
C ALA A 120 -5.26 -8.33 12.12
N SER A 121 -4.35 -8.77 12.99
CA SER A 121 -3.70 -7.92 13.99
C SER A 121 -2.84 -6.82 13.35
N TRP A 122 -2.09 -7.15 12.30
CA TRP A 122 -1.29 -6.18 11.55
C TRP A 122 -2.17 -5.11 10.90
N GLY A 123 -3.24 -5.51 10.21
CA GLY A 123 -4.20 -4.59 9.60
C GLY A 123 -4.87 -3.68 10.63
N ARG A 124 -5.32 -4.26 11.76
CA ARG A 124 -5.93 -3.49 12.86
C ARG A 124 -4.98 -2.44 13.42
N LEU A 125 -3.74 -2.83 13.73
CA LEU A 125 -2.72 -1.91 14.26
C LEU A 125 -2.35 -0.81 13.27
N ALA A 126 -2.18 -1.17 12.00
CA ALA A 126 -1.93 -0.20 10.94
C ALA A 126 -3.06 0.83 10.87
N GLY A 127 -4.32 0.39 10.85
CA GLY A 127 -5.47 1.28 10.78
C GLY A 127 -5.65 2.15 12.03
N LEU A 128 -5.49 1.60 13.23
CA LEU A 128 -5.60 2.37 14.47
C LEU A 128 -4.51 3.45 14.59
N TRP A 129 -3.31 3.17 14.07
CA TRP A 129 -2.16 4.04 14.31
C TRP A 129 -1.87 5.00 13.16
N HIS A 130 -2.40 4.78 11.95
CA HIS A 130 -1.94 5.52 10.78
C HIS A 130 -2.01 7.05 10.92
N ASP A 131 -3.05 7.52 11.62
CA ASP A 131 -3.42 8.93 11.71
C ASP A 131 -3.36 9.54 13.11
N LEU A 132 -2.54 8.97 14.00
CA LEU A 132 -2.41 9.50 15.37
C LEU A 132 -1.98 10.96 15.45
N GLY A 133 -1.33 11.51 14.40
CA GLY A 133 -0.96 12.93 14.37
C GLY A 133 -2.17 13.86 14.24
N LYS A 134 -3.34 13.34 13.87
CA LYS A 134 -4.60 14.10 13.87
C LYS A 134 -5.08 14.47 15.28
N PHE A 135 -4.51 13.86 16.33
CA PHE A 135 -4.70 14.29 17.73
C PHE A 135 -3.93 15.58 18.11
N SER A 136 -3.17 16.19 17.21
CA SER A 136 -2.52 17.48 17.47
C SER A 136 -3.48 18.66 17.35
N GLU A 137 -3.27 19.70 18.18
CA GLU A 137 -4.05 20.94 18.10
C GLU A 137 -3.88 21.60 16.73
N GLU A 138 -2.67 21.56 16.19
CA GLU A 138 -2.32 22.12 14.89
C GLU A 138 -3.09 21.45 13.74
N PHE A 139 -3.28 20.13 13.79
CA PHE A 139 -4.11 19.44 12.80
C PHE A 139 -5.58 19.82 12.94
N GLN A 140 -6.11 19.92 14.16
CA GLN A 140 -7.51 20.32 14.38
C GLN A 140 -7.75 21.78 13.96
N LEU A 141 -6.79 22.68 14.18
CA LEU A 141 -6.84 24.06 13.68
C LEU A 141 -6.84 24.09 12.15
N ARG A 142 -6.05 23.24 11.48
CA ARG A 142 -6.10 23.09 10.03
C ARG A 142 -7.50 22.75 9.52
N LEU A 143 -8.23 21.84 10.18
CA LEU A 143 -9.59 21.50 9.78
C LEU A 143 -10.57 22.68 9.92
N ARG A 144 -10.41 23.51 10.96
CA ARG A 144 -11.27 24.67 11.25
C ARG A 144 -10.99 25.89 10.40
N GLU A 145 -9.72 26.19 10.18
CA GLU A 145 -9.28 27.45 9.58
C GLU A 145 -8.79 27.27 8.14
N ASN A 146 -8.82 26.04 7.63
CA ASN A 146 -8.23 25.67 6.33
C ASN A 146 -6.78 26.17 6.19
N SER A 147 -6.01 26.01 7.28
CA SER A 147 -4.64 26.51 7.39
C SER A 147 -3.61 25.59 6.73
N LEU A 148 -2.32 25.82 6.97
CA LEU A 148 -1.22 25.09 6.34
C LEU A 148 -1.28 23.58 6.62
N ARG A 149 -0.74 22.80 5.68
CA ARG A 149 -0.64 21.34 5.80
C ARG A 149 0.23 20.95 7.00
N VAL A 150 -0.30 20.06 7.84
CA VAL A 150 0.38 19.47 9.01
C VAL A 150 0.70 18.01 8.73
N ASP A 151 1.91 17.57 9.06
CA ASP A 151 2.28 16.15 9.00
C ASP A 151 1.60 15.38 10.14
N HIS A 152 0.60 14.58 9.79
CA HIS A 152 -0.15 13.73 10.72
C HIS A 152 0.28 12.26 10.62
N SER A 153 0.71 11.83 9.42
CA SER A 153 1.11 10.46 9.13
C SER A 153 2.38 9.98 9.86
N SER A 154 3.28 10.89 10.26
CA SER A 154 4.54 10.51 10.91
C SER A 154 4.40 10.14 12.39
N ALA A 155 3.34 10.60 13.08
CA ALA A 155 3.12 10.32 14.51
C ALA A 155 2.94 8.82 14.77
N GLY A 156 2.02 8.20 14.03
CA GLY A 156 1.79 6.75 14.06
C GLY A 156 3.02 5.93 13.67
N ALA A 157 3.72 6.38 12.63
CA ALA A 157 4.94 5.70 12.18
C ALA A 157 6.04 5.71 13.26
N LYS A 158 6.20 6.81 14.00
CA LYS A 158 7.15 6.87 15.13
C LYS A 158 6.76 5.93 16.27
N LEU A 159 5.47 5.90 16.64
CA LEU A 159 4.97 4.96 17.65
C LEU A 159 5.26 3.52 17.24
N ALA A 160 4.94 3.17 15.98
CA ALA A 160 5.18 1.85 15.44
C ALA A 160 6.67 1.50 15.41
N ALA A 161 7.55 2.42 15.03
CA ALA A 161 8.99 2.17 14.95
C ALA A 161 9.63 1.78 16.30
N GLY A 162 9.03 2.21 17.42
CA GLY A 162 9.45 1.82 18.76
C GLY A 162 9.01 0.42 19.19
N GLN A 163 8.16 -0.27 18.42
CA GLN A 163 7.65 -1.60 18.77
C GLN A 163 8.62 -2.70 18.32
N HIS A 164 9.44 -3.23 19.22
CA HIS A 164 10.40 -4.27 18.84
C HIS A 164 9.79 -5.68 18.77
N PRO A 165 10.25 -6.55 17.83
CA PRO A 165 11.27 -6.30 16.81
C PRO A 165 10.71 -5.86 15.44
N TYR A 166 9.40 -5.94 15.21
CA TYR A 166 8.81 -5.79 13.87
C TYR A 166 8.24 -4.39 13.57
N GLY A 167 8.31 -3.48 14.53
CA GLY A 167 7.80 -2.12 14.46
C GLY A 167 8.30 -1.29 13.29
N PRO A 168 9.58 -1.37 12.87
CA PRO A 168 10.04 -0.70 11.67
C PRO A 168 9.24 -1.08 10.42
N LEU A 169 8.80 -2.34 10.30
CA LEU A 169 7.97 -2.74 9.17
C LEU A 169 6.61 -2.05 9.23
N LEU A 170 5.94 -2.06 10.39
CA LEU A 170 4.65 -1.38 10.56
C LEU A 170 4.77 0.15 10.35
N ALA A 171 5.86 0.75 10.84
CA ALA A 171 6.17 2.16 10.63
C ALA A 171 6.33 2.50 9.15
N TYR A 172 6.92 1.59 8.37
CA TYR A 172 7.06 1.74 6.92
C TYR A 172 5.71 1.77 6.22
N LEU A 173 4.78 0.89 6.61
CA LEU A 173 3.40 0.88 6.08
C LEU A 173 2.68 2.17 6.42
N ILE A 174 2.69 2.54 7.71
CA ILE A 174 2.01 3.75 8.21
C ILE A 174 2.58 5.00 7.56
N ALA A 175 3.90 5.18 7.46
CA ALA A 175 4.45 6.40 6.91
C ALA A 175 4.07 6.66 5.44
N GLY A 176 3.73 5.60 4.69
CA GLY A 176 3.45 5.66 3.27
C GLY A 176 1.99 5.95 2.88
N HIS A 177 1.03 5.89 3.81
CA HIS A 177 -0.40 5.79 3.44
C HIS A 177 -0.94 6.97 2.60
N HIS A 178 -0.29 8.15 2.62
CA HIS A 178 -0.65 9.28 1.76
C HIS A 178 0.27 9.54 0.56
N ALA A 179 1.48 8.99 0.56
CA ALA A 179 2.53 9.36 -0.40
C ALA A 179 3.10 8.16 -1.18
N GLY A 180 2.64 6.95 -0.88
CA GLY A 180 3.28 5.71 -1.29
C GLY A 180 4.43 5.32 -0.36
N LEU A 181 4.93 4.09 -0.56
CA LEU A 181 6.06 3.57 0.20
C LEU A 181 7.33 4.38 -0.11
N ALA A 182 7.90 4.98 0.94
CA ALA A 182 9.08 5.83 0.83
C ALA A 182 10.37 5.01 0.61
N ASP A 183 11.47 5.70 0.31
CA ASP A 183 12.79 5.12 0.57
C ASP A 183 12.97 4.91 2.07
N GLY A 184 13.37 3.70 2.47
CA GLY A 184 13.51 3.34 3.87
C GLY A 184 14.59 4.14 4.60
N HIS A 185 15.71 4.40 3.93
CA HIS A 185 16.82 5.15 4.53
C HIS A 185 16.38 6.59 4.86
N THR A 186 15.79 7.30 3.90
CA THR A 186 15.24 8.66 4.13
C THR A 186 14.13 8.65 5.18
N LEU A 187 13.25 7.64 5.20
CA LEU A 187 12.21 7.54 6.21
C LEU A 187 12.79 7.46 7.63
N PHE A 188 13.63 6.47 7.90
CA PHE A 188 14.09 6.18 9.27
C PHE A 188 15.18 7.14 9.75
N HIS A 189 16.04 7.63 8.86
CA HIS A 189 17.17 8.48 9.26
C HIS A 189 16.89 9.98 9.20
N GLU A 190 15.84 10.41 8.50
CA GLU A 190 15.48 11.82 8.36
C GLU A 190 14.06 12.11 8.83
N ARG A 191 13.04 11.54 8.16
CA ARG A 191 11.63 11.91 8.39
C ARG A 191 11.18 11.59 9.80
N LEU A 192 11.44 10.38 10.30
CA LEU A 192 11.04 9.98 11.66
C LEU A 192 11.86 10.66 12.77
N LYS A 193 12.94 11.38 12.44
CA LYS A 193 13.69 12.19 13.40
C LYS A 193 13.19 13.63 13.55
N ARG A 194 12.35 14.12 12.62
CA ARG A 194 11.81 15.49 12.66
C ARG A 194 10.92 15.70 13.87
N SER A 195 10.90 16.90 14.45
CA SER A 195 9.92 17.23 15.48
C SER A 195 8.50 17.17 14.91
N LEU A 196 7.55 16.71 15.71
CA LEU A 196 6.13 16.68 15.37
C LEU A 196 5.36 17.56 16.36
N PRO A 197 4.22 18.13 15.94
CA PRO A 197 3.23 18.69 16.85
C PRO A 197 2.90 17.74 18.01
N ALA A 198 2.55 18.29 19.16
CA ALA A 198 2.18 17.48 20.33
C ALA A 198 0.86 16.74 20.06
N TRP A 199 0.89 15.41 20.09
CA TRP A 199 -0.28 14.55 19.81
C TRP A 199 -0.49 13.46 20.87
N GLU A 200 0.59 13.01 21.52
CA GLU A 200 0.60 11.78 22.33
C GLU A 200 -0.30 11.86 23.57
N THR A 201 -0.27 12.98 24.31
CA THR A 201 -1.13 13.18 25.48
C THR A 201 -2.62 13.12 25.10
N ASN A 202 -2.99 13.72 23.97
CA ASN A 202 -4.36 13.73 23.47
C ASN A 202 -4.78 12.32 23.01
N ALA A 203 -3.93 11.62 22.27
CA ALA A 203 -4.22 10.25 21.84
C ALA A 203 -4.38 9.30 23.04
N ARG A 204 -3.49 9.36 24.03
CA ARG A 204 -3.53 8.50 25.23
C ARG A 204 -4.74 8.75 26.13
N ALA A 205 -5.37 9.92 26.04
CA ALA A 205 -6.61 10.20 26.76
C ALA A 205 -7.81 9.45 26.17
N HIS A 206 -7.74 9.04 24.89
CA HIS A 206 -8.87 8.48 24.14
C HIS A 206 -8.68 7.00 23.81
N LEU A 207 -7.44 6.55 23.57
CA LEU A 207 -7.14 5.15 23.25
C LEU A 207 -5.87 4.67 23.95
N SER A 208 -5.86 3.38 24.33
CA SER A 208 -4.66 2.74 24.87
C SER A 208 -3.64 2.51 23.76
N LEU A 209 -2.46 3.10 23.91
CA LEU A 209 -1.31 2.87 23.03
C LEU A 209 -0.32 1.83 23.61
N GLU A 210 -0.59 1.32 24.81
CA GLU A 210 0.26 0.38 25.53
C GLU A 210 -0.24 -1.06 25.42
N GLY A 211 0.70 -2.01 25.44
CA GLY A 211 0.40 -3.44 25.55
C GLY A 211 0.07 -4.16 24.25
N GLU A 212 -0.09 -3.45 23.13
CA GLU A 212 -0.32 -4.07 21.83
C GLU A 212 0.98 -4.65 21.25
N LYS A 213 1.27 -5.93 21.54
CA LYS A 213 2.41 -6.64 20.97
C LYS A 213 2.17 -6.93 19.49
N LEU A 214 3.01 -6.36 18.63
CA LEU A 214 3.02 -6.67 17.20
C LEU A 214 3.49 -8.13 17.00
N PRO A 215 2.63 -9.05 16.52
CA PRO A 215 3.05 -10.42 16.25
C PRO A 215 4.07 -10.46 15.12
N PRO A 216 4.84 -11.56 14.99
CA PRO A 216 5.68 -11.78 13.82
C PRO A 216 4.91 -11.57 12.52
N PRO A 217 5.54 -10.97 11.48
CA PRO A 217 4.87 -10.78 10.21
C PRO A 217 4.39 -12.14 9.66
N PRO A 218 3.24 -12.19 8.95
CA PRO A 218 2.63 -13.43 8.48
C PRO A 218 3.35 -13.99 7.23
N VAL A 219 4.68 -14.11 7.29
CA VAL A 219 5.53 -14.73 6.28
C VAL A 219 5.84 -16.17 6.67
N SER A 220 6.16 -17.02 5.68
CA SER A 220 6.57 -18.41 5.94
C SER A 220 7.81 -18.50 6.83
N ARG A 221 8.06 -19.68 7.42
CA ARG A 221 9.10 -19.96 8.43
C ARG A 221 10.52 -19.50 8.09
N GLN A 222 10.87 -19.38 6.81
CA GLN A 222 12.07 -18.69 6.39
C GLN A 222 11.66 -17.30 5.91
N ILE A 223 12.22 -16.24 6.51
CA ILE A 223 12.04 -14.87 6.04
C ILE A 223 12.74 -14.77 4.67
N ASP A 224 12.01 -15.14 3.65
CA ASP A 224 12.32 -14.77 2.28
C ASP A 224 12.06 -13.27 2.14
N MET A 225 13.09 -12.52 1.76
CA MET A 225 12.99 -11.07 1.58
C MET A 225 11.95 -10.71 0.51
N ALA A 226 11.74 -11.58 -0.49
CA ALA A 226 10.68 -11.39 -1.48
C ALA A 226 9.29 -11.57 -0.84
N ALA A 227 9.07 -12.65 -0.07
CA ALA A 227 7.84 -12.85 0.69
C ALA A 227 7.55 -11.70 1.68
N LEU A 228 8.56 -11.20 2.38
CA LEU A 228 8.43 -10.07 3.30
C LEU A 228 8.06 -8.79 2.54
N ALA A 229 8.76 -8.49 1.43
CA ALA A 229 8.48 -7.31 0.63
C ALA A 229 7.09 -7.39 -0.03
N PHE A 230 6.65 -8.56 -0.46
CA PHE A 230 5.29 -8.79 -0.97
C PHE A 230 4.24 -8.59 0.11
N THR A 231 4.40 -9.26 1.25
CA THR A 231 3.48 -9.14 2.41
C THR A 231 3.37 -7.70 2.88
N SER A 232 4.49 -6.97 2.90
CA SER A 232 4.50 -5.55 3.26
C SER A 232 3.68 -4.70 2.29
N ARG A 233 3.83 -4.91 0.98
CA ARG A 233 3.03 -4.18 -0.02
C ARG A 233 1.55 -4.53 0.05
N MET A 234 1.22 -5.78 0.34
CA MET A 234 -0.16 -6.21 0.51
C MET A 234 -0.80 -5.60 1.77
N LEU A 235 -0.10 -5.60 2.91
CA LEU A 235 -0.56 -4.92 4.13
C LEU A 235 -0.67 -3.41 3.94
N PHE A 236 0.26 -2.80 3.20
CA PHE A 236 0.18 -1.39 2.79
C PHE A 236 -1.08 -1.12 1.96
N SER A 237 -1.38 -1.96 0.96
CA SER A 237 -2.62 -1.85 0.17
C SER A 237 -3.85 -1.95 1.07
N CYS A 238 -3.87 -2.93 1.99
CA CYS A 238 -4.98 -3.09 2.92
C CYS A 238 -5.23 -1.82 3.75
N LEU A 239 -4.16 -1.15 4.22
CA LEU A 239 -4.28 0.11 4.96
C LEU A 239 -4.82 1.24 4.08
N VAL A 240 -4.25 1.42 2.88
CA VAL A 240 -4.64 2.51 1.96
C VAL A 240 -6.07 2.33 1.48
N ASP A 241 -6.45 1.11 1.09
CA ASP A 241 -7.80 0.80 0.64
C ASP A 241 -8.81 0.99 1.78
N ALA A 242 -8.46 0.61 3.02
CA ALA A 242 -9.30 0.82 4.19
C ALA A 242 -9.50 2.30 4.53
N ASP A 243 -8.43 3.10 4.50
CA ASP A 243 -8.49 4.55 4.72
C ASP A 243 -9.35 5.24 3.66
N TYR A 244 -9.15 4.88 2.39
CA TYR A 244 -9.95 5.40 1.29
C TYR A 244 -11.43 5.05 1.43
N LEU A 245 -11.76 3.78 1.71
CA LEU A 245 -13.14 3.33 1.84
C LEU A 245 -13.83 3.91 3.08
N ALA A 246 -13.12 4.03 4.21
CA ALA A 246 -13.66 4.71 5.39
C ALA A 246 -13.97 6.18 5.08
N THR A 247 -13.04 6.87 4.42
CA THR A 247 -13.22 8.27 4.00
C THR A 247 -14.36 8.41 2.98
N GLU A 248 -14.47 7.50 2.01
CA GLU A 248 -15.57 7.48 1.03
C GLU A 248 -16.91 7.28 1.71
N SER A 249 -17.02 6.33 2.65
CA SER A 249 -18.27 6.08 3.38
C SER A 249 -18.77 7.31 4.14
N PHE A 250 -17.84 8.12 4.65
CA PHE A 250 -18.16 9.37 5.32
C PHE A 250 -18.49 10.51 4.33
N MET A 251 -17.64 10.71 3.32
CA MET A 251 -17.74 11.87 2.41
C MET A 251 -18.80 11.70 1.32
N GLN A 252 -19.04 10.47 0.86
CA GLN A 252 -19.85 10.16 -0.33
C GLN A 252 -20.71 8.90 -0.11
N PRO A 253 -21.57 8.86 0.92
CA PRO A 253 -22.35 7.65 1.27
C PRO A 253 -23.28 7.17 0.15
N LEU A 254 -23.77 8.08 -0.70
CA LEU A 254 -24.61 7.72 -1.85
C LEU A 254 -23.83 6.98 -2.94
N GLU A 255 -22.57 7.35 -3.16
CA GLU A 255 -21.72 6.69 -4.15
C GLU A 255 -21.19 5.35 -3.62
N GLU A 256 -20.85 5.28 -2.33
CA GLU A 256 -20.54 4.02 -1.65
C GLU A 256 -21.69 3.00 -1.83
N ALA A 257 -22.94 3.43 -1.60
CA ALA A 257 -24.11 2.57 -1.72
C ALA A 257 -24.36 2.07 -3.16
N ARG A 258 -23.81 2.74 -4.17
CA ARG A 258 -23.90 2.35 -5.59
C ARG A 258 -22.79 1.40 -6.02
N ARG A 259 -21.78 1.18 -5.19
CA ARG A 259 -20.60 0.38 -5.54
C ARG A 259 -21.04 -1.06 -5.87
N PRO A 260 -20.70 -1.57 -7.08
CA PRO A 260 -21.11 -2.91 -7.47
C PRO A 260 -20.45 -3.94 -6.56
N ARG A 261 -21.23 -4.91 -6.10
CA ARG A 261 -20.68 -6.07 -5.41
C ARG A 261 -20.11 -7.01 -6.47
N TRP A 262 -18.82 -7.34 -6.34
CA TRP A 262 -18.22 -8.35 -7.19
C TRP A 262 -18.95 -9.69 -6.99
N PRO A 263 -19.24 -10.43 -8.08
CA PRO A 263 -19.90 -11.72 -7.97
C PRO A 263 -19.06 -12.68 -7.14
N LEU A 264 -19.73 -13.52 -6.35
CA LEU A 264 -19.07 -14.63 -5.65
C LEU A 264 -18.30 -15.47 -6.68
N GLY A 265 -17.04 -15.79 -6.37
CA GLY A 265 -16.16 -16.53 -7.29
C GLY A 265 -15.50 -15.70 -8.38
N ALA A 266 -15.57 -14.36 -8.37
CA ALA A 266 -14.88 -13.51 -9.36
C ALA A 266 -13.38 -13.87 -9.51
N LEU A 267 -12.68 -14.10 -8.39
CA LEU A 267 -11.28 -14.52 -8.41
C LEU A 267 -11.10 -15.91 -9.04
N THR A 268 -11.99 -16.85 -8.74
CA THR A 268 -12.00 -18.19 -9.36
C THR A 268 -12.18 -18.08 -10.87
N HIS A 269 -13.15 -17.29 -11.33
CA HIS A 269 -13.36 -17.06 -12.75
C HIS A 269 -12.16 -16.38 -13.43
N MET A 270 -11.53 -15.41 -12.77
CA MET A 270 -10.32 -14.76 -13.27
C MET A 270 -9.15 -15.76 -13.34
N GLN A 271 -8.99 -16.62 -12.34
CA GLN A 271 -7.97 -17.66 -12.32
C GLN A 271 -8.19 -18.68 -13.44
N GLU A 272 -9.42 -19.14 -13.65
CA GLU A 272 -9.79 -20.03 -14.75
C GLU A 272 -9.56 -19.39 -16.12
N ALA A 273 -9.90 -18.10 -16.28
CA ALA A 273 -9.62 -17.36 -17.50
C ALA A 273 -8.13 -17.26 -17.78
N LEU A 274 -7.33 -16.94 -16.76
CA LEU A 274 -5.87 -16.87 -16.85
C LEU A 274 -5.25 -18.24 -17.19
N ALA A 275 -5.69 -19.30 -16.52
CA ALA A 275 -5.22 -20.66 -16.78
C ALA A 275 -5.54 -21.11 -18.21
N ARG A 276 -6.77 -20.84 -18.68
CA ARG A 276 -7.17 -21.09 -20.07
C ARG A 276 -6.30 -20.34 -21.06
N HIS A 277 -6.01 -19.06 -20.80
CA HIS A 277 -5.14 -18.26 -21.65
C HIS A 277 -3.74 -18.88 -21.76
N TYR A 278 -3.10 -19.23 -20.63
CA TYR A 278 -1.79 -19.88 -20.66
C TYR A 278 -1.82 -21.19 -21.45
N LEU A 279 -2.81 -22.06 -21.22
CA LEU A 279 -2.93 -23.33 -21.95
C LEU A 279 -3.03 -23.11 -23.46
N LEU A 280 -3.85 -22.16 -23.91
CA LEU A 280 -4.01 -21.87 -25.35
C LEU A 280 -2.74 -21.27 -25.97
N SER A 281 -2.06 -20.36 -25.26
CA SER A 281 -0.81 -19.74 -25.71
C SER A 281 0.33 -20.75 -25.81
N PHE A 282 0.44 -21.70 -24.86
CA PHE A 282 1.45 -22.77 -24.92
C PHE A 282 1.16 -23.82 -26.00
N VAL A 283 -0.12 -24.12 -26.29
CA VAL A 283 -0.49 -25.05 -27.37
C VAL A 283 -0.19 -24.46 -28.77
N GLN A 284 -0.30 -23.14 -28.94
CA GLN A 284 0.09 -22.49 -30.19
C GLN A 284 1.60 -22.53 -30.44
N GLU A 285 2.44 -22.36 -29.42
CA GLU A 285 3.90 -22.47 -29.58
C GLU A 285 4.36 -23.89 -29.96
N VAL A 286 3.71 -24.93 -29.43
CA VAL A 286 4.02 -26.34 -29.77
C VAL A 286 3.59 -26.68 -31.20
N ASN A 287 2.45 -26.19 -31.67
CA ASN A 287 1.97 -26.45 -33.03
C ASN A 287 2.69 -25.63 -34.12
N VAL A 288 3.33 -24.52 -33.79
CA VAL A 288 4.19 -23.77 -34.73
C VAL A 288 5.59 -24.37 -34.82
N GLY A 289 6.03 -25.16 -33.82
CA GLY A 289 7.30 -25.89 -33.81
C GLY A 289 7.30 -27.25 -34.53
N THR A 290 6.14 -27.83 -34.84
CA THR A 290 6.07 -29.08 -35.63
C THR A 290 6.10 -28.76 -37.12
N ASN A 291 7.31 -28.70 -37.69
CA ASN A 291 7.54 -28.65 -39.12
C ASN A 291 6.91 -29.88 -39.81
N PRO A 292 5.95 -29.73 -40.76
CA PRO A 292 5.34 -30.86 -41.47
C PRO A 292 6.32 -31.66 -42.35
N ALA A 293 7.57 -31.20 -42.51
CA ALA A 293 8.60 -31.87 -43.32
C ALA A 293 9.12 -33.21 -42.76
N ALA A 294 8.84 -33.58 -41.50
CA ALA A 294 9.38 -34.82 -40.91
C ALA A 294 8.58 -36.09 -41.22
N ARG A 295 7.48 -36.02 -41.99
CA ARG A 295 6.62 -37.18 -42.29
C ARG A 295 6.78 -37.77 -43.70
N ALA A 296 7.72 -37.27 -44.50
CA ALA A 296 7.90 -37.69 -45.90
C ALA A 296 9.20 -38.47 -46.18
N GLY A 297 9.73 -39.22 -45.21
CA GLY A 297 11.03 -39.89 -45.33
C GLY A 297 11.03 -41.37 -44.95
N HIS A 298 9.89 -42.08 -45.03
CA HIS A 298 9.83 -43.49 -44.68
C HIS A 298 9.00 -44.31 -45.67
N GLU A 299 9.25 -44.15 -46.96
CA GLU A 299 8.76 -45.02 -48.03
C GLU A 299 9.71 -44.89 -49.22
N ASP A 300 10.85 -45.59 -49.18
CA ASP A 300 11.48 -46.26 -50.32
C ASP A 300 12.89 -46.71 -49.92
N THR A 301 13.09 -48.02 -49.76
CA THR A 301 14.32 -48.75 -50.11
C THR A 301 14.14 -50.23 -49.76
N THR A 302 13.25 -50.88 -50.50
CA THR A 302 13.31 -52.32 -50.72
C THR A 302 13.14 -52.55 -52.22
N ASP A 303 14.25 -52.61 -52.97
CA ASP A 303 14.50 -53.73 -53.90
C ASP A 303 15.89 -53.64 -54.57
N GLN A 304 16.54 -54.82 -54.67
CA GLN A 304 17.60 -55.23 -55.63
C GLN A 304 19.01 -54.60 -55.53
N ALA A 305 20.13 -55.30 -55.73
CA ALA A 305 20.45 -56.72 -55.85
C ALA A 305 21.99 -56.88 -55.92
N SER A 306 22.47 -57.98 -55.34
CA SER A 306 23.53 -58.88 -55.86
C SER A 306 25.02 -58.50 -55.87
N GLY A 307 25.84 -59.51 -55.48
CA GLY A 307 27.26 -59.65 -55.84
C GLY A 307 28.19 -59.71 -54.62
N LYS A 308 28.49 -60.90 -54.08
CA LYS A 308 29.79 -61.64 -54.24
C LYS A 308 30.99 -60.90 -53.61
N ASP A 309 31.85 -61.42 -52.75
CA ASP A 309 32.26 -62.74 -52.25
C ASP A 309 32.95 -62.45 -50.88
N GLY A 310 32.87 -63.26 -49.82
CA GLY A 310 33.81 -64.37 -49.59
C GLY A 310 34.48 -64.32 -48.20
N LYS A 311 34.35 -65.43 -47.45
CA LYS A 311 35.22 -65.99 -46.38
C LYS A 311 35.41 -65.20 -45.05
N ALA A 312 34.88 -65.73 -43.93
CA ALA A 312 35.60 -66.47 -42.85
C ALA A 312 36.48 -65.56 -41.96
N ALA A 313 36.47 -65.54 -40.62
CA ALA A 313 36.34 -66.58 -39.59
C ALA A 313 35.96 -65.90 -38.23
N ALA A 314 35.11 -66.51 -37.40
CA ALA A 314 35.42 -67.22 -36.14
C ALA A 314 35.91 -66.40 -34.92
N GLY A 315 35.17 -66.53 -33.80
CA GLY A 315 35.56 -66.20 -32.41
C GLY A 315 34.47 -65.41 -31.66
N ARG A 316 33.53 -66.03 -30.90
CA ARG A 316 33.60 -66.39 -29.45
C ARG A 316 34.31 -65.32 -28.62
N LEU A 317 33.94 -64.92 -27.41
CA LEU A 317 32.95 -65.12 -26.32
C LEU A 317 33.38 -63.94 -25.39
N SER A 318 32.55 -63.18 -24.69
CA SER A 318 31.61 -63.47 -23.60
C SER A 318 31.37 -62.12 -22.93
#